data_AF-A0A7X6LB93-F1
#
_entry.id   AF-A0A7X6LB93-F1
#
_cell.length_a   1.000
_cell.length_b   1.000
_cell.length_c   1.000
_cell.angle_alpha   90.00
_cell.angle_beta   90.00
_cell.angle_gamma   90.00
#
_symmetry.space_group_name_H-M   'P 1'
#
loop_
_entity.id
_entity.type
_entity.pdbx_description
1 polymer ?
#
loop_
_entity_poly.entity_id
_entity_poly.type
_entity_poly.pdbx_seq_one_letter_code
_entity_poly.pdbx_strand_id
1 'polypeptide(L)'
;MTAPTVPVIVHRAGEYSSAGEVFGQMSADTVTTHAALITVLSTYAGMAGSDSVGGQWASAYDEAAQLAISSSSKLATACGQTRDLIAVGAHNHQLAETGSDPRNPSSPAPPQLSIAPCLAEDAPSAAGDGIPEPFGWSILKNLVGFGWPNGHQDQLDAAKTAWHTASADYRTVAAQVPRAVELLTNQQSPEIGIAVGTCQERQNDLNALADACQTLGDSCGEYAHHLDEAHHKILEEVKDFLIETAAAETVFAVLAPFTVTVSEWVGNTALAGRIAVRARRIATIIGELGTRVTELVTRAIRPLTAALKPLLDKVGKWVDVAKAKLWTREARGATPGRGTADEWLSGGRRRPANMLDDPAQTKWAQDAYDNFTQDPRDISAISRNTDDLARANGATGFSEAEIAAIKKHLFDTEHPILDYETGQVVVRKFDPDPEIADAWIRLRSGNALPEDHVLLEHELAELNYLRANPGATYQDAHRVANESFNWQTQVPLNKREDFESGW
;
A
#
# COMPACT_ATOMS: atom_id res chain seq x y z
N MET A 1 -6.92 13.48 46.84
CA MET A 1 -5.80 13.03 45.99
C MET A 1 -6.14 11.65 45.49
N THR A 2 -6.66 11.55 44.28
CA THR A 2 -6.81 10.28 43.57
C THR A 2 -5.40 9.82 43.16
N ALA A 3 -5.03 8.59 43.50
CA ALA A 3 -3.76 8.03 43.06
C ALA A 3 -3.68 8.11 41.52
N PRO A 4 -2.54 8.50 40.94
CA PRO A 4 -2.37 8.46 39.49
C PRO A 4 -2.59 7.02 39.03
N THR A 5 -3.61 6.81 38.22
CA THR A 5 -3.84 5.54 37.52
C THR A 5 -2.76 5.41 36.46
N VAL A 6 -1.69 4.68 36.78
CA VAL A 6 -0.76 4.17 35.77
C VAL A 6 -1.60 3.30 34.83
N PRO A 7 -1.55 3.52 33.50
CA PRO A 7 -2.20 2.62 32.56
C PRO A 7 -1.72 1.19 32.84
N VAL A 8 -2.65 0.27 33.10
CA VAL A 8 -2.28 -1.12 33.31
C VAL A 8 -1.82 -1.68 31.96
N ILE A 9 -0.52 -1.86 31.79
CA ILE A 9 0.02 -2.59 30.65
C ILE A 9 -0.26 -4.08 30.92
N VAL A 10 -1.22 -4.64 30.20
CA VAL A 10 -1.48 -6.09 30.22
C VAL A 10 -0.68 -6.70 29.07
N HIS A 11 0.34 -7.48 29.43
CA HIS A 11 1.17 -8.22 28.49
C HIS A 11 1.07 -9.73 28.76
N ARG A 12 0.45 -10.46 27.83
CA ARG A 12 0.42 -11.93 27.80
C ARG A 12 1.34 -12.40 26.69
N ALA A 13 2.63 -12.57 27.01
CA ALA A 13 3.70 -12.87 26.06
C ALA A 13 3.36 -13.98 25.05
N GLY A 14 2.68 -15.05 25.50
CA GLY A 14 2.22 -16.14 24.63
C GLY A 14 1.19 -15.69 23.59
N GLU A 15 0.17 -14.94 24.01
CA GLU A 15 -0.90 -14.48 23.10
C GLU A 15 -0.40 -13.42 22.11
N TYR A 16 0.46 -12.49 22.56
CA TYR A 16 1.04 -11.47 21.68
C TYR A 16 1.96 -12.08 20.62
N SER A 17 2.77 -13.08 21.00
CA SER A 17 3.61 -13.81 20.04
C SER A 17 2.76 -14.61 19.06
N SER A 18 1.69 -15.27 19.53
CA SER A 18 0.76 -16.01 18.67
C SER A 18 0.03 -15.14 17.63
N ALA A 19 -0.20 -13.85 17.92
CA ALA A 19 -0.72 -12.93 16.91
C ALA A 19 0.25 -12.77 15.72
N GLY A 20 1.55 -12.73 16.01
CA GLY A 20 2.59 -12.71 14.98
C GLY A 20 2.63 -14.03 14.19
N GLU A 21 2.49 -15.17 14.87
CA GLU A 21 2.47 -16.49 14.22
C GLU A 21 1.35 -16.63 13.18
N VAL A 22 0.16 -16.05 13.44
CA VAL A 22 -0.93 -15.98 12.45
C VAL A 22 -0.46 -15.30 11.16
N PHE A 23 0.18 -14.13 11.25
CA PHE A 23 0.71 -13.43 10.07
C PHE A 23 1.89 -14.16 9.40
N GLY A 24 2.65 -14.94 10.18
CA GLY A 24 3.66 -15.85 9.64
C GLY A 24 3.04 -16.94 8.78
N GLN A 25 1.95 -17.56 9.25
CA GLN A 25 1.18 -18.54 8.48
C GLN A 25 0.54 -17.91 7.25
N MET A 26 -0.06 -16.72 7.39
CA MET A 26 -0.64 -16.00 6.24
C MET A 26 0.41 -15.71 5.16
N SER A 27 1.64 -15.35 5.55
CA SER A 27 2.75 -15.15 4.60
C SER A 27 3.06 -16.45 3.86
N ALA A 28 3.20 -17.57 4.58
CA ALA A 28 3.46 -18.88 3.99
C ALA A 28 2.33 -19.33 3.04
N ASP A 29 1.07 -19.19 3.45
CA ASP A 29 -0.09 -19.55 2.62
C ASP A 29 -0.15 -18.68 1.36
N THR A 30 0.12 -17.36 1.48
CA THR A 30 0.17 -16.46 0.32
C THR A 30 1.29 -16.86 -0.65
N VAL A 31 2.46 -17.26 -0.15
CA VAL A 31 3.57 -17.80 -0.97
C VAL A 31 3.14 -19.07 -1.71
N THR A 32 2.46 -19.99 -1.03
CA THR A 32 1.97 -21.24 -1.63
C THR A 32 0.95 -20.97 -2.73
N THR A 33 -0.07 -20.15 -2.46
CA THR A 33 -1.08 -19.77 -3.47
C THR A 33 -0.44 -19.08 -4.66
N HIS A 34 0.48 -18.14 -4.42
CA HIS A 34 1.20 -17.42 -5.47
C HIS A 34 1.98 -18.36 -6.40
N ALA A 35 2.80 -19.25 -5.82
CA ALA A 35 3.62 -20.18 -6.59
C ALA A 35 2.78 -21.20 -7.37
N ALA A 36 1.70 -21.70 -6.75
CA ALA A 36 0.76 -22.60 -7.42
C ALA A 36 0.08 -21.93 -8.62
N LEU A 37 -0.39 -20.69 -8.44
CA LEU A 37 -1.04 -19.91 -9.49
C LEU A 37 -0.10 -19.69 -10.69
N ILE A 38 1.13 -19.21 -10.47
CA ILE A 38 2.11 -19.00 -11.56
C ILE A 38 2.39 -20.32 -12.28
N THR A 39 2.57 -21.41 -11.54
CA THR A 39 2.88 -22.72 -12.11
C THR A 39 1.77 -23.17 -13.06
N VAL A 40 0.51 -23.01 -12.65
CA VAL A 40 -0.65 -23.39 -13.47
C VAL A 40 -0.81 -22.47 -14.67
N LEU A 41 -0.76 -21.14 -14.48
CA LEU A 41 -0.91 -20.18 -15.58
C LEU A 41 0.19 -20.32 -16.64
N SER A 42 1.41 -20.72 -16.24
CA SER A 42 2.52 -20.95 -17.17
C SER A 42 2.24 -22.09 -18.14
N THR A 43 1.36 -23.02 -17.80
CA THR A 43 0.92 -24.10 -18.72
C THR A 43 -0.07 -23.62 -19.80
N TYR A 44 -0.62 -22.41 -19.63
CA TYR A 44 -1.62 -21.79 -20.50
C TYR A 44 -1.10 -20.51 -21.16
N ALA A 45 0.22 -20.34 -21.24
CA ALA A 45 0.82 -19.26 -22.01
C ALA A 45 0.37 -19.37 -23.47
N GLY A 46 -0.08 -18.26 -24.06
CA GLY A 46 -0.63 -18.23 -25.41
C GLY A 46 -2.11 -18.60 -25.55
N MET A 47 -2.84 -18.83 -24.44
CA MET A 47 -4.25 -19.23 -24.46
C MET A 47 -5.18 -18.30 -25.25
N ALA A 48 -4.85 -17.01 -25.41
CA ALA A 48 -5.68 -16.06 -26.14
C ALA A 48 -5.53 -16.14 -27.66
N GLY A 49 -4.46 -16.78 -28.16
CA GLY A 49 -4.10 -16.82 -29.58
C GLY A 49 -3.29 -15.62 -30.05
N SER A 50 -3.07 -15.56 -31.36
CA SER A 50 -2.27 -14.57 -32.08
C SER A 50 -3.08 -13.76 -33.09
N ASP A 51 -4.37 -14.02 -33.22
CA ASP A 51 -5.28 -13.19 -34.02
C ASP A 51 -5.49 -11.81 -33.39
N SER A 52 -6.06 -10.88 -34.17
CA SER A 52 -6.24 -9.49 -33.73
C SER A 52 -7.16 -9.34 -32.52
N VAL A 53 -8.18 -10.21 -32.38
CA VAL A 53 -9.11 -10.18 -31.25
C VAL A 53 -8.43 -10.76 -30.01
N GLY A 54 -7.77 -11.91 -30.16
CA GLY A 54 -6.96 -12.52 -29.10
C GLY A 54 -5.88 -11.60 -28.57
N GLY A 55 -5.12 -10.96 -29.46
CA GLY A 55 -4.09 -9.99 -29.08
C GLY A 55 -4.62 -8.76 -28.33
N GLN A 56 -5.82 -8.28 -28.69
CA GLN A 56 -6.46 -7.16 -27.99
C GLN A 56 -6.83 -7.54 -26.54
N TRP A 57 -7.41 -8.71 -26.35
CA TRP A 57 -7.75 -9.21 -25.02
C TRP A 57 -6.48 -9.48 -24.20
N ALA A 58 -5.51 -10.20 -24.79
CA ALA A 58 -4.26 -10.57 -24.14
C ALA A 58 -3.50 -9.34 -23.64
N SER A 59 -3.41 -8.27 -24.43
CA SER A 59 -2.71 -7.05 -24.00
C SER A 59 -3.30 -6.43 -22.72
N ALA A 60 -4.62 -6.46 -22.55
CA ALA A 60 -5.25 -5.92 -21.34
C ALA A 60 -5.16 -6.91 -20.18
N TYR A 61 -5.38 -8.20 -20.45
CA TYR A 61 -5.28 -9.27 -19.47
C TYR A 61 -3.88 -9.36 -18.87
N ASP A 62 -2.83 -9.33 -19.70
CA ASP A 62 -1.44 -9.46 -19.28
C ASP A 62 -1.03 -8.33 -18.32
N GLU A 63 -1.46 -7.09 -18.58
CA GLU A 63 -1.22 -5.96 -17.66
C GLU A 63 -1.88 -6.19 -16.30
N ALA A 64 -3.14 -6.63 -16.29
CA ALA A 64 -3.90 -6.87 -15.07
C ALA A 64 -3.35 -8.08 -14.29
N ALA A 65 -3.00 -9.17 -14.98
CA ALA A 65 -2.40 -10.36 -14.41
C ALA A 65 -1.04 -10.05 -13.78
N GLN A 66 -0.19 -9.27 -14.47
CA GLN A 66 1.10 -8.80 -13.95
C GLN A 66 0.94 -8.03 -12.64
N LEU A 67 -0.01 -7.08 -12.60
CA LEU A 67 -0.28 -6.30 -11.39
C LEU A 67 -0.80 -7.18 -10.24
N ALA A 68 -1.66 -8.16 -10.52
CA ALA A 68 -2.17 -9.08 -9.50
C ALA A 68 -1.04 -9.97 -8.93
N ILE A 69 -0.17 -10.51 -9.79
CA ILE A 69 0.97 -11.34 -9.38
C ILE A 69 1.99 -10.53 -8.56
N SER A 70 2.35 -9.32 -9.00
CA SER A 70 3.22 -8.43 -8.23
C SER A 70 2.59 -8.04 -6.88
N SER A 71 1.28 -7.75 -6.86
CA SER A 71 0.55 -7.44 -5.61
C SER A 71 0.56 -8.61 -4.64
N SER A 72 0.38 -9.83 -5.14
CA SER A 72 0.49 -11.06 -4.35
C SER A 72 1.87 -11.22 -3.72
N SER A 73 2.95 -11.04 -4.50
CA SER A 73 4.34 -11.11 -4.00
C SER A 73 4.59 -10.09 -2.88
N LYS A 74 4.15 -8.84 -3.09
CA LYS A 74 4.29 -7.78 -2.08
C LYS A 74 3.45 -8.07 -0.84
N LEU A 75 2.25 -8.62 -0.97
CA LEU A 75 1.39 -8.97 0.17
C LEU A 75 1.95 -10.15 0.98
N ALA A 76 2.56 -11.14 0.32
CA ALA A 76 3.27 -12.22 1.02
C ALA A 76 4.40 -11.66 1.91
N THR A 77 5.20 -10.75 1.34
CA THR A 77 6.26 -10.03 2.07
C THR A 77 5.66 -9.17 3.20
N ALA A 78 4.57 -8.46 2.93
CA ALA A 78 3.94 -7.58 3.90
C ALA A 78 3.36 -8.35 5.10
N CYS A 79 2.81 -9.54 4.88
CA CYS A 79 2.36 -10.41 5.97
C CYS A 79 3.54 -10.86 6.84
N GLY A 80 4.65 -11.29 6.23
CA GLY A 80 5.87 -11.67 6.96
C GLY A 80 6.45 -10.52 7.80
N GLN A 81 6.45 -9.31 7.26
CA GLN A 81 6.91 -8.12 7.99
C GLN A 81 5.95 -7.67 9.08
N THR A 82 4.64 -7.86 8.89
CA THR A 82 3.65 -7.63 9.94
C THR A 82 3.92 -8.57 11.11
N ARG A 83 4.19 -9.86 10.82
CA ARG A 83 4.64 -10.84 11.81
C ARG A 83 5.92 -10.39 12.51
N ASP A 84 6.92 -9.92 11.78
CA ASP A 84 8.20 -9.46 12.37
C ASP A 84 8.01 -8.27 13.31
N LEU A 85 7.20 -7.28 12.91
CA LEU A 85 6.91 -6.10 13.72
C LEU A 85 6.18 -6.48 15.01
N ILE A 86 5.19 -7.40 14.93
CA ILE A 86 4.49 -7.94 16.10
C ILE A 86 5.45 -8.70 17.01
N ALA A 87 6.27 -9.60 16.45
CA ALA A 87 7.21 -10.42 17.23
C ALA A 87 8.27 -9.56 17.94
N VAL A 88 8.78 -8.52 17.28
CA VAL A 88 9.70 -7.57 17.92
C VAL A 88 8.99 -6.74 18.99
N GLY A 89 7.73 -6.34 18.76
CA GLY A 89 6.91 -5.68 19.78
C GLY A 89 6.76 -6.54 21.04
N ALA A 90 6.33 -7.80 20.89
CA ALA A 90 6.20 -8.76 21.97
C ALA A 90 7.52 -9.00 22.71
N HIS A 91 8.63 -9.12 21.98
CA HIS A 91 9.96 -9.28 22.57
C HIS A 91 10.38 -8.08 23.42
N ASN A 92 10.12 -6.85 22.96
CA ASN A 92 10.43 -5.64 23.71
C ASN A 92 9.66 -5.58 25.04
N HIS A 93 8.37 -5.95 25.03
CA HIS A 93 7.58 -6.05 26.26
C HIS A 93 8.10 -7.14 27.20
N GLN A 94 8.50 -8.28 26.66
CA GLN A 94 9.07 -9.36 27.46
C GLN A 94 10.41 -8.94 28.10
N LEU A 95 11.26 -8.21 27.37
CA LEU A 95 12.50 -7.65 27.92
C LEU A 95 12.22 -6.62 29.03
N ALA A 96 11.22 -5.77 28.87
CA ALA A 96 10.82 -4.79 29.88
C ALA A 96 10.33 -5.47 31.17
N GLU A 97 9.54 -6.53 31.04
CA GLU A 97 9.04 -7.32 32.17
C GLU A 97 10.19 -8.03 32.90
N THR A 98 11.06 -8.73 32.17
CA THR A 98 12.23 -9.41 32.76
C THR A 98 13.18 -8.41 33.43
N GLY A 99 13.40 -7.24 32.84
CA GLY A 99 14.23 -6.18 33.43
C GLY A 99 13.64 -5.58 34.71
N SER A 100 12.33 -5.75 34.91
CA SER A 100 11.60 -5.25 36.08
C SER A 100 11.42 -6.30 37.19
N ASP A 101 11.64 -7.60 36.93
CA ASP A 101 11.61 -8.66 37.96
C ASP A 101 13.02 -9.11 38.40
N PRO A 102 13.52 -8.67 39.57
CA PRO A 102 14.86 -9.02 40.05
C PRO A 102 15.04 -10.52 40.38
N ARG A 103 13.98 -11.34 40.32
CA ARG A 103 14.03 -12.78 40.62
C ARG A 103 14.19 -13.66 39.38
N ASN A 104 14.06 -13.11 38.17
CA ASN A 104 14.13 -13.88 36.93
C ASN A 104 15.13 -13.25 35.94
N PRO A 105 16.43 -13.55 36.04
CA PRO A 105 17.47 -12.88 35.26
C PRO A 105 17.57 -13.37 33.80
N SER A 106 16.71 -14.28 33.35
CA SER A 106 16.82 -14.87 32.01
C SER A 106 16.25 -13.94 30.95
N SER A 107 17.13 -13.31 30.16
CA SER A 107 16.71 -12.50 29.01
C SER A 107 16.13 -13.42 27.92
N PRO A 108 14.93 -13.12 27.38
CA PRO A 108 14.38 -13.87 26.26
C PRO A 108 15.31 -13.79 25.04
N ALA A 109 15.33 -14.86 24.23
CA ALA A 109 16.05 -14.85 22.96
C ALA A 109 15.37 -13.86 21.98
N PRO A 110 16.14 -13.14 21.14
CA PRO A 110 15.56 -12.26 20.14
C PRO A 110 14.75 -13.06 19.10
N PRO A 111 13.65 -12.50 18.59
CA PRO A 111 12.84 -13.17 17.57
C PRO A 111 13.66 -13.31 16.28
N GLN A 112 13.60 -14.50 15.66
CA GLN A 112 14.14 -14.67 14.30
C GLN A 112 13.23 -13.95 13.32
N LEU A 113 13.77 -13.00 12.55
CA LEU A 113 13.02 -12.25 11.53
C LEU A 113 12.81 -13.08 10.27
N SER A 114 11.70 -12.85 9.58
CA SER A 114 11.38 -13.52 8.33
C SER A 114 12.28 -13.03 7.21
N ILE A 115 12.79 -13.97 6.41
CA ILE A 115 13.47 -13.66 5.15
C ILE A 115 12.40 -13.35 4.10
N ALA A 116 12.53 -12.23 3.39
CA ALA A 116 11.60 -11.89 2.32
C ALA A 116 11.58 -13.03 1.27
N PRO A 117 10.40 -13.54 0.90
CA PRO A 117 10.32 -14.64 -0.05
C PRO A 117 10.81 -14.18 -1.43
N CYS A 118 11.58 -15.04 -2.11
CA CYS A 118 11.98 -14.82 -3.50
C CYS A 118 10.91 -15.45 -4.40
N LEU A 119 9.97 -14.64 -4.86
CA LEU A 119 8.85 -15.07 -5.70
C LEU A 119 9.05 -14.60 -7.14
N ALA A 120 8.62 -15.43 -8.09
CA ALA A 120 8.58 -15.03 -9.49
C ALA A 120 7.51 -13.94 -9.65
N GLU A 121 7.85 -12.82 -10.28
CA GLU A 121 6.87 -11.73 -10.46
C GLU A 121 6.32 -11.66 -11.88
N ASP A 122 6.94 -12.33 -12.85
CA ASP A 122 6.53 -12.25 -14.25
C ASP A 122 5.28 -13.10 -14.52
N ALA A 123 4.21 -12.46 -14.99
CA ALA A 123 3.02 -13.15 -15.47
C ALA A 123 3.30 -13.82 -16.83
N PRO A 124 2.89 -15.08 -17.05
CA PRO A 124 2.94 -15.67 -18.39
C PRO A 124 1.96 -14.93 -19.31
N SER A 125 2.42 -14.56 -20.51
CA SER A 125 1.59 -13.85 -21.48
C SER A 125 0.49 -14.77 -22.04
N ALA A 126 -0.73 -14.26 -22.12
CA ALA A 126 -1.83 -14.93 -22.79
C ALA A 126 -1.72 -14.86 -24.32
N ALA A 127 -0.91 -13.97 -24.88
CA ALA A 127 -0.67 -13.91 -26.32
C ALA A 127 0.29 -15.03 -26.75
N GLY A 128 -0.04 -15.72 -27.84
CA GLY A 128 0.80 -16.81 -28.31
C GLY A 128 0.18 -17.58 -29.46
N ASP A 129 0.83 -18.68 -29.83
CA ASP A 129 0.38 -19.49 -30.95
C ASP A 129 -0.97 -20.16 -30.62
N GLY A 130 -1.94 -19.88 -31.48
CA GLY A 130 -3.28 -20.41 -31.36
C GLY A 130 -3.48 -21.81 -31.96
N ILE A 131 -4.72 -22.28 -31.96
CA ILE A 131 -5.12 -23.49 -32.68
C ILE A 131 -5.01 -23.28 -34.21
N PRO A 132 -4.74 -24.35 -35.00
CA PRO A 132 -4.59 -24.23 -36.45
C PRO A 132 -5.89 -23.80 -37.13
N GLU A 133 -5.75 -23.18 -38.30
CA GLU A 133 -6.89 -22.81 -39.15
C GLU A 133 -7.72 -24.05 -39.52
N PRO A 134 -9.06 -23.97 -39.52
CA PRO A 134 -9.90 -25.10 -39.92
C PRO A 134 -9.77 -25.39 -41.41
N PHE A 135 -10.05 -26.63 -41.80
CA PHE A 135 -10.06 -27.03 -43.20
C PHE A 135 -10.98 -26.12 -44.04
N GLY A 136 -10.48 -25.62 -45.18
CA GLY A 136 -11.20 -24.71 -46.07
C GLY A 136 -11.07 -23.22 -45.74
N TRP A 137 -10.49 -22.85 -44.59
CA TRP A 137 -10.29 -21.44 -44.22
C TRP A 137 -9.44 -20.66 -45.21
N SER A 138 -8.40 -21.27 -45.76
CA SER A 138 -7.49 -20.65 -46.73
C SER A 138 -8.19 -20.14 -48.00
N ILE A 139 -9.34 -20.73 -48.35
CA ILE A 139 -10.15 -20.32 -49.50
C ILE A 139 -10.88 -19.00 -49.21
N LEU A 140 -11.31 -18.79 -47.96
CA LEU A 140 -12.13 -17.66 -47.54
C LEU A 140 -11.29 -16.51 -46.97
N LYS A 141 -10.07 -16.80 -46.49
CA LYS A 141 -9.19 -15.85 -45.78
C LYS A 141 -9.08 -14.47 -46.45
N ASN A 142 -8.82 -14.44 -47.76
CA ASN A 142 -8.67 -13.18 -48.51
C ASN A 142 -9.97 -12.38 -48.64
N LEU A 143 -11.13 -13.04 -48.60
CA LEU A 143 -12.44 -12.41 -48.74
C LEU A 143 -13.05 -12.01 -47.39
N VAL A 144 -12.75 -12.76 -46.33
CA VAL A 144 -13.17 -12.45 -44.97
C VAL A 144 -12.45 -11.21 -44.46
N GLY A 145 -11.17 -11.05 -44.80
CA GLY A 145 -10.37 -9.89 -44.39
C GLY A 145 -9.91 -9.90 -42.93
N PHE A 146 -10.16 -11.00 -42.20
CA PHE A 146 -9.74 -11.23 -40.82
C PHE A 146 -8.93 -12.53 -40.70
N GLY A 147 -8.08 -12.60 -39.68
CA GLY A 147 -7.46 -13.86 -39.26
C GLY A 147 -8.49 -14.79 -38.61
N TRP A 148 -8.20 -16.09 -38.60
CA TRP A 148 -8.96 -17.07 -37.82
C TRP A 148 -8.78 -16.75 -36.33
N PRO A 149 -9.86 -16.54 -35.55
CA PRO A 149 -9.77 -16.38 -34.11
C PRO A 149 -9.17 -17.65 -33.52
N ASN A 150 -7.94 -17.63 -33.03
CA ASN A 150 -7.18 -18.87 -32.82
C ASN A 150 -6.88 -19.17 -31.35
N GLY A 151 -7.50 -18.48 -30.39
CA GLY A 151 -7.35 -18.84 -28.96
C GLY A 151 -7.77 -20.27 -28.62
N HIS A 152 -7.34 -20.72 -27.43
CA HIS A 152 -7.60 -22.06 -26.87
C HIS A 152 -8.67 -21.95 -25.76
N GLN A 153 -9.93 -22.31 -26.05
CA GLN A 153 -11.04 -22.17 -25.10
C GLN A 153 -10.86 -23.02 -23.83
N ASP A 154 -10.32 -24.23 -23.98
CA ASP A 154 -10.04 -25.15 -22.89
C ASP A 154 -8.96 -24.59 -21.93
N GLN A 155 -7.92 -23.97 -22.48
CA GLN A 155 -6.89 -23.30 -21.69
C GLN A 155 -7.42 -22.04 -21.00
N LEU A 156 -8.28 -21.25 -21.66
CA LEU A 156 -8.95 -20.10 -21.05
C LEU A 156 -9.85 -20.53 -19.88
N ASP A 157 -10.63 -21.61 -20.02
CA ASP A 157 -11.45 -22.16 -18.93
C ASP A 157 -10.60 -22.77 -17.79
N ALA A 158 -9.46 -23.37 -18.12
CA ALA A 158 -8.52 -23.85 -17.12
C ALA A 158 -7.86 -22.68 -16.35
N ALA A 159 -7.48 -21.60 -17.05
CA ALA A 159 -6.97 -20.38 -16.43
C ALA A 159 -8.02 -19.70 -15.54
N LYS A 160 -9.30 -19.68 -15.95
CA LYS A 160 -10.43 -19.26 -15.10
C LYS A 160 -10.42 -20.01 -13.78
N THR A 161 -10.33 -21.34 -13.84
CA THR A 161 -10.32 -22.19 -12.64
C THR A 161 -9.14 -21.87 -11.73
N ALA A 162 -7.95 -21.65 -12.31
CA ALA A 162 -6.75 -21.27 -11.56
C ALA A 162 -6.93 -19.94 -10.81
N TRP A 163 -7.45 -18.92 -11.49
CA TRP A 163 -7.73 -17.61 -10.89
C TRP A 163 -8.79 -17.65 -9.81
N HIS A 164 -9.89 -18.39 -10.02
CA HIS A 164 -10.94 -18.58 -9.01
C HIS A 164 -10.42 -19.33 -7.79
N THR A 165 -9.57 -20.33 -7.98
CA THR A 165 -8.90 -21.04 -6.88
C THR A 165 -8.04 -20.09 -6.05
N ALA A 166 -7.18 -19.29 -6.71
CA ALA A 166 -6.37 -18.28 -6.03
C ALA A 166 -7.23 -17.24 -5.29
N SER A 167 -8.37 -16.82 -5.87
CA SER A 167 -9.32 -15.93 -5.19
C SER A 167 -9.82 -16.54 -3.87
N ALA A 168 -10.30 -17.79 -3.90
CA ALA A 168 -10.79 -18.49 -2.72
C ALA A 168 -9.71 -18.66 -1.65
N ASP A 169 -8.48 -18.98 -2.07
CA ASP A 169 -7.33 -19.13 -1.18
C ASP A 169 -6.97 -17.79 -0.51
N TYR A 170 -6.86 -16.69 -1.26
CA TYR A 170 -6.57 -15.38 -0.66
C TYR A 170 -7.66 -14.91 0.31
N ARG A 171 -8.95 -15.21 0.04
CA ARG A 171 -10.02 -14.95 1.02
C ARG A 171 -9.85 -15.80 2.28
N THR A 172 -9.41 -17.05 2.14
CA THR A 172 -9.12 -17.93 3.27
C THR A 172 -7.98 -17.38 4.11
N VAL A 173 -6.92 -16.86 3.48
CA VAL A 173 -5.83 -16.15 4.17
C VAL A 173 -6.34 -14.89 4.89
N ALA A 174 -7.12 -14.05 4.21
CA ALA A 174 -7.70 -12.84 4.79
C ALA A 174 -8.64 -13.12 5.99
N ALA A 175 -9.33 -14.26 5.98
CA ALA A 175 -10.20 -14.69 7.06
C ALA A 175 -9.45 -15.08 8.36
N GLN A 176 -8.12 -15.20 8.33
CA GLN A 176 -7.32 -15.45 9.53
C GLN A 176 -7.11 -14.18 10.38
N VAL A 177 -7.19 -12.99 9.78
CA VAL A 177 -6.88 -11.71 10.46
C VAL A 177 -7.69 -11.46 11.75
N PRO A 178 -9.01 -11.72 11.82
CA PRO A 178 -9.77 -11.50 13.05
C PRO A 178 -9.20 -12.25 14.25
N ARG A 179 -8.58 -13.42 14.04
CA ARG A 179 -7.90 -14.17 15.10
C ARG A 179 -6.66 -13.44 15.62
N ALA A 180 -5.84 -12.87 14.73
CA ALA A 180 -4.69 -12.07 15.14
C ALA A 180 -5.13 -10.81 15.89
N VAL A 181 -6.18 -10.14 15.41
CA VAL A 181 -6.74 -8.95 16.06
C VAL A 181 -7.24 -9.27 17.47
N GLU A 182 -7.98 -10.37 17.66
CA GLU A 182 -8.43 -10.82 18.98
C GLU A 182 -7.25 -10.96 19.96
N LEU A 183 -6.20 -11.66 19.55
CA LEU A 183 -4.99 -11.88 20.35
C LEU A 183 -4.25 -10.58 20.70
N LEU A 184 -4.21 -9.62 19.76
CA LEU A 184 -3.63 -8.29 19.99
C LEU A 184 -4.48 -7.46 20.96
N THR A 185 -5.81 -7.51 20.85
CA THR A 185 -6.72 -6.75 21.72
C THR A 185 -6.78 -7.26 23.16
N ASN A 186 -6.24 -8.44 23.42
CA ASN A 186 -6.01 -8.93 24.79
C ASN A 186 -4.82 -8.24 25.48
N GLN A 187 -4.03 -7.44 24.74
CA GLN A 187 -2.93 -6.65 25.26
C GLN A 187 -3.36 -5.18 25.49
N GLN A 188 -2.70 -4.48 26.41
CA GLN A 188 -2.93 -3.05 26.62
C GLN A 188 -1.61 -2.28 26.50
N SER A 189 -1.40 -1.62 25.35
CA SER A 189 -0.24 -0.76 25.09
C SER A 189 -0.55 0.21 23.94
N PRO A 190 0.08 1.41 23.87
CA PRO A 190 -0.20 2.41 22.83
C PRO A 190 -0.06 1.89 21.38
N GLU A 191 0.85 0.96 21.14
CA GLU A 191 1.11 0.39 19.81
C GLU A 191 0.10 -0.69 19.36
N ILE A 192 -0.75 -1.20 20.26
CA ILE A 192 -1.75 -2.23 19.92
C ILE A 192 -2.76 -1.71 18.90
N GLY A 193 -3.19 -0.45 19.03
CA GLY A 193 -4.11 0.16 18.05
C GLY A 193 -3.49 0.22 16.65
N ILE A 194 -2.20 0.55 16.56
CA ILE A 194 -1.46 0.59 15.28
C ILE A 194 -1.30 -0.82 14.70
N ALA A 195 -0.99 -1.81 15.54
CA ALA A 195 -0.86 -3.20 15.11
C ALA A 195 -2.20 -3.74 14.58
N VAL A 196 -3.31 -3.49 15.29
CA VAL A 196 -4.66 -3.89 14.85
C VAL A 196 -5.03 -3.23 13.52
N GLY A 197 -4.80 -1.92 13.39
CA GLY A 197 -5.06 -1.19 12.13
C GLY A 197 -4.24 -1.77 10.97
N THR A 198 -2.95 -2.04 11.19
CA THR A 198 -2.08 -2.70 10.19
C THR A 198 -2.64 -4.07 9.78
N CYS A 199 -3.09 -4.88 10.74
CA CYS A 199 -3.67 -6.19 10.47
C CYS A 199 -4.93 -6.08 9.60
N GLN A 200 -5.82 -5.15 9.92
CA GLN A 200 -7.06 -4.90 9.18
C GLN A 200 -6.78 -4.35 7.76
N GLU A 201 -5.77 -3.50 7.59
CA GLU A 201 -5.33 -3.07 6.26
C GLU A 201 -4.88 -4.25 5.40
N ARG A 202 -4.07 -5.16 5.95
CA ARG A 202 -3.66 -6.39 5.24
C ARG A 202 -4.84 -7.30 4.90
N GLN A 203 -5.84 -7.40 5.76
CA GLN A 203 -7.09 -8.11 5.44
C GLN A 203 -7.78 -7.51 4.21
N ASN A 204 -7.94 -6.18 4.21
CA ASN A 204 -8.59 -5.47 3.10
C ASN A 204 -7.80 -5.63 1.79
N ASP A 205 -6.47 -5.57 1.87
CA ASP A 205 -5.60 -5.72 0.71
C ASP A 205 -5.66 -7.13 0.10
N LEU A 206 -5.67 -8.18 0.94
CA LEU A 206 -5.83 -9.56 0.49
C LEU A 206 -7.21 -9.80 -0.14
N ASN A 207 -8.28 -9.22 0.43
CA ASN A 207 -9.61 -9.29 -0.17
C ASN A 207 -9.68 -8.58 -1.52
N ALA A 208 -9.05 -7.41 -1.66
CA ALA A 208 -8.97 -6.69 -2.94
C ALA A 208 -8.20 -7.50 -4.00
N LEU A 209 -7.11 -8.17 -3.61
CA LEU A 209 -6.41 -9.11 -4.48
C LEU A 209 -7.30 -10.31 -4.85
N ALA A 210 -8.07 -10.85 -3.91
CA ALA A 210 -9.00 -11.95 -4.20
C ALA A 210 -10.10 -11.53 -5.18
N ASP A 211 -10.67 -10.32 -5.04
CA ASP A 211 -11.65 -9.77 -5.98
C ASP A 211 -11.04 -9.58 -7.39
N ALA A 212 -9.77 -9.17 -7.44
CA ALA A 212 -9.00 -9.07 -8.69
C ALA A 212 -8.83 -10.42 -9.37
N CYS A 213 -8.41 -11.45 -8.63
CA CYS A 213 -8.30 -12.82 -9.14
C CYS A 213 -9.66 -13.34 -9.64
N GLN A 214 -10.75 -13.09 -8.91
CA GLN A 214 -12.10 -13.48 -9.34
C GLN A 214 -12.45 -12.86 -10.71
N THR A 215 -12.20 -11.55 -10.86
CA THR A 215 -12.48 -10.80 -12.08
C THR A 215 -11.64 -11.27 -13.27
N LEU A 216 -10.35 -11.60 -13.05
CA LEU A 216 -9.50 -12.19 -14.07
C LEU A 216 -10.03 -13.55 -14.53
N GLY A 217 -10.44 -14.40 -13.58
CA GLY A 217 -11.02 -15.69 -13.91
C GLY A 217 -12.33 -15.57 -14.67
N ASP A 218 -13.21 -14.66 -14.26
CA ASP A 218 -14.47 -14.39 -14.96
C ASP A 218 -14.21 -13.91 -16.39
N SER A 219 -13.22 -13.03 -16.59
CA SER A 219 -12.80 -12.56 -17.92
C SER A 219 -12.27 -13.69 -18.81
N CYS A 220 -11.48 -14.63 -18.26
CA CYS A 220 -11.05 -15.79 -19.02
C CYS A 220 -12.24 -16.64 -19.48
N GLY A 221 -13.20 -16.90 -18.58
CA GLY A 221 -14.38 -17.70 -18.90
C GLY A 221 -15.34 -17.03 -19.90
N GLU A 222 -15.54 -15.72 -19.77
CA GLU A 222 -16.35 -14.97 -20.74
C GLU A 222 -15.69 -14.97 -22.12
N TYR A 223 -14.37 -14.80 -22.19
CA TYR A 223 -13.67 -14.87 -23.48
C TYR A 223 -13.73 -16.28 -24.08
N ALA A 224 -13.51 -17.33 -23.28
CA ALA A 224 -13.65 -18.73 -23.72
C ALA A 224 -15.04 -18.99 -24.33
N HIS A 225 -16.09 -18.51 -23.66
CA HIS A 225 -17.46 -18.66 -24.13
C HIS A 225 -17.71 -17.95 -25.46
N HIS A 226 -17.29 -16.69 -25.58
CA HIS A 226 -17.45 -15.94 -26.83
C HIS A 226 -16.64 -16.55 -27.98
N LEU A 227 -15.44 -17.08 -27.69
CA LEU A 227 -14.61 -17.74 -28.67
C LEU A 227 -15.20 -19.08 -29.13
N ASP A 228 -15.74 -19.89 -28.22
CA ASP A 228 -16.49 -21.12 -28.54
C ASP A 228 -17.70 -20.85 -29.43
N GLU A 229 -18.51 -19.84 -29.09
CA GLU A 229 -19.66 -19.44 -29.89
C GLU A 229 -19.24 -18.98 -31.30
N ALA A 230 -18.17 -18.21 -31.41
CA ALA A 230 -17.63 -17.77 -32.69
C ALA A 230 -17.11 -18.95 -33.52
N HIS A 231 -16.33 -19.85 -32.92
CA HIS A 231 -15.83 -21.04 -33.60
C HIS A 231 -16.97 -21.91 -34.11
N HIS A 232 -18.00 -22.15 -33.29
CA HIS A 232 -19.15 -22.94 -33.69
C HIS A 232 -19.82 -22.37 -34.95
N LYS A 233 -20.13 -21.06 -34.95
CA LYS A 233 -20.79 -20.39 -36.08
C LYS A 233 -19.90 -20.35 -37.33
N ILE A 234 -18.59 -20.09 -37.18
CA ILE A 234 -17.66 -20.04 -38.32
C ILE A 234 -17.50 -21.44 -38.93
N LEU A 235 -17.33 -22.48 -38.11
CA LEU A 235 -17.19 -23.86 -38.59
C LEU A 235 -18.46 -24.34 -39.30
N GLU A 236 -19.64 -23.93 -38.84
CA GLU A 236 -20.91 -24.20 -39.52
C GLU A 236 -20.93 -23.54 -40.91
N GLU A 237 -20.61 -22.24 -41.01
CA GLU A 237 -20.56 -21.51 -42.28
C GLU A 237 -19.51 -22.10 -43.26
N VAL A 238 -18.35 -22.54 -42.77
CA VAL A 238 -17.32 -23.21 -43.57
C VAL A 238 -17.79 -24.59 -44.06
N LYS A 239 -18.43 -25.39 -43.19
CA LYS A 239 -18.97 -26.71 -43.56
C LYS A 239 -20.05 -26.59 -44.63
N ASP A 240 -20.99 -25.67 -44.43
CA ASP A 240 -22.05 -25.35 -45.39
C ASP A 240 -21.47 -24.97 -46.75
N PHE A 241 -20.47 -24.10 -46.76
CA PHE A 241 -19.79 -23.68 -47.98
C PHE A 241 -19.14 -24.87 -48.71
N LEU A 242 -18.46 -25.76 -47.99
CA LEU A 242 -17.82 -26.94 -48.57
C LEU A 242 -18.84 -27.93 -49.15
N ILE A 243 -19.98 -28.15 -48.49
CA ILE A 243 -21.07 -28.99 -49.01
C ILE A 243 -21.67 -28.36 -50.27
N GLU A 244 -21.94 -27.06 -50.24
CA GLU A 244 -22.51 -26.33 -51.38
C GLU A 244 -21.60 -26.36 -52.61
N THR A 245 -20.29 -26.26 -52.40
CA THR A 245 -19.29 -26.30 -53.48
C THR A 245 -19.07 -27.72 -54.00
N ALA A 246 -19.09 -28.73 -53.12
CA ALA A 246 -19.02 -30.13 -53.52
C ALA A 246 -20.27 -30.57 -54.31
N ALA A 247 -21.46 -30.07 -53.97
CA ALA A 247 -22.70 -30.37 -54.67
C ALA A 247 -22.79 -29.79 -56.09
N ALA A 248 -21.85 -28.92 -56.48
CA ALA A 248 -21.68 -28.48 -57.87
C ALA A 248 -21.03 -29.55 -58.76
N GLU A 249 -20.51 -30.65 -58.20
CA GLU A 249 -20.08 -31.85 -58.92
C GLU A 249 -20.67 -33.13 -58.32
N THR A 250 -21.08 -34.06 -59.19
CA THR A 250 -21.88 -35.23 -58.87
C THR A 250 -21.21 -36.24 -57.91
N VAL A 251 -21.94 -36.60 -56.84
CA VAL A 251 -21.90 -37.81 -55.98
C VAL A 251 -21.00 -37.78 -54.73
N PHE A 252 -21.66 -37.97 -53.57
CA PHE A 252 -21.12 -38.12 -52.21
C PHE A 252 -20.27 -39.38 -51.98
N ALA A 253 -19.25 -39.29 -51.11
CA ALA A 253 -19.07 -40.20 -49.96
C ALA A 253 -17.97 -39.72 -48.97
N VAL A 254 -18.38 -39.52 -47.71
CA VAL A 254 -17.73 -39.94 -46.43
C VAL A 254 -16.19 -39.96 -46.35
N LEU A 255 -15.64 -39.07 -45.50
CA LEU A 255 -14.33 -39.13 -44.82
C LEU A 255 -13.08 -39.40 -45.68
N ALA A 256 -12.60 -38.41 -46.44
CA ALA A 256 -11.22 -38.34 -46.99
C ALA A 256 -10.92 -36.91 -47.51
N PRO A 257 -9.65 -36.46 -47.59
CA PRO A 257 -9.29 -35.08 -47.92
C PRO A 257 -9.62 -34.79 -49.39
N PHE A 258 -10.56 -33.89 -49.64
CA PHE A 258 -10.88 -33.47 -51.01
C PHE A 258 -9.69 -32.69 -51.60
N THR A 259 -8.93 -33.35 -52.48
CA THR A 259 -8.02 -32.71 -53.44
C THR A 259 -8.84 -32.14 -54.59
N VAL A 260 -9.66 -31.11 -54.34
CA VAL A 260 -10.23 -30.33 -55.43
C VAL A 260 -9.16 -29.34 -55.86
N THR A 261 -8.45 -29.65 -56.94
CA THR A 261 -7.49 -28.75 -57.56
C THR A 261 -8.21 -27.50 -58.06
N VAL A 262 -7.71 -26.33 -57.67
CA VAL A 262 -8.29 -24.97 -57.88
C VAL A 262 -8.34 -24.55 -59.38
N SER A 263 -8.29 -25.47 -60.34
CA SER A 263 -8.14 -25.14 -61.77
C SER A 263 -9.46 -24.95 -62.55
N GLU A 264 -10.63 -25.24 -61.97
CA GLU A 264 -11.93 -25.09 -62.68
C GLU A 264 -12.80 -23.92 -62.20
N TRP A 265 -12.23 -23.00 -61.40
CA TRP A 265 -12.96 -21.89 -60.78
C TRP A 265 -13.08 -20.63 -61.66
N VAL A 266 -13.03 -20.77 -62.99
CA VAL A 266 -13.07 -19.63 -63.93
C VAL A 266 -14.41 -19.62 -64.67
N GLY A 267 -15.40 -18.91 -64.13
CA GLY A 267 -16.50 -18.36 -64.96
C GLY A 267 -17.94 -18.42 -64.43
N ASN A 268 -18.25 -19.10 -63.33
CA ASN A 268 -19.64 -19.16 -62.84
C ASN A 268 -19.94 -18.01 -61.84
N THR A 269 -20.56 -16.92 -62.32
CA THR A 269 -20.88 -15.72 -61.53
C THR A 269 -21.77 -16.01 -60.32
N ALA A 270 -22.56 -17.09 -60.35
CA ALA A 270 -23.41 -17.50 -59.23
C ALA A 270 -22.62 -18.07 -58.05
N LEU A 271 -21.51 -18.79 -58.29
CA LEU A 271 -20.65 -19.35 -57.23
C LEU A 271 -19.86 -18.25 -56.51
N ALA A 272 -19.28 -17.30 -57.26
CA ALA A 272 -18.56 -16.17 -56.68
C ALA A 272 -19.43 -15.33 -55.72
N GLY A 273 -20.72 -15.13 -56.05
CA GLY A 273 -21.68 -14.42 -55.20
C GLY A 273 -21.95 -15.14 -53.87
N ARG A 274 -22.13 -16.46 -53.89
CA ARG A 274 -22.37 -17.28 -52.68
C ARG A 274 -21.15 -17.27 -51.74
N ILE A 275 -19.95 -17.39 -52.30
CA ILE A 275 -18.68 -17.31 -51.58
C ILE A 275 -18.53 -15.94 -50.90
N ALA A 276 -18.83 -14.85 -51.60
CA ALA A 276 -18.80 -13.51 -51.03
C ALA A 276 -19.80 -13.34 -49.87
N VAL A 277 -21.00 -13.93 -49.97
CA VAL A 277 -22.00 -13.89 -48.89
C VAL A 277 -21.53 -14.65 -47.65
N ARG A 278 -21.00 -15.87 -47.81
CA ARG A 278 -20.47 -16.69 -46.69
C ARG A 278 -19.28 -16.00 -46.02
N ALA A 279 -18.34 -15.46 -46.81
CA ALA A 279 -17.21 -14.68 -46.30
C ALA A 279 -17.67 -13.46 -45.48
N ARG A 280 -18.70 -12.73 -45.93
CA ARG A 280 -19.27 -11.58 -45.21
C ARG A 280 -19.91 -11.98 -43.88
N ARG A 281 -20.60 -13.13 -43.83
CA ARG A 281 -21.17 -13.66 -42.58
C ARG A 281 -20.07 -14.01 -41.58
N ILE A 282 -19.02 -14.70 -42.02
CA ILE A 282 -17.85 -14.99 -41.17
C ILE A 282 -17.20 -13.70 -40.67
N ALA A 283 -16.99 -12.71 -41.53
CA ALA A 283 -16.46 -11.41 -41.13
C ALA A 283 -17.36 -10.71 -40.08
N THR A 284 -18.68 -10.86 -40.18
CA THR A 284 -19.63 -10.34 -39.20
C THR A 284 -19.48 -11.04 -37.85
N ILE A 285 -19.36 -12.38 -37.85
CA ILE A 285 -19.16 -13.17 -36.61
C ILE A 285 -17.85 -12.75 -35.91
N ILE A 286 -16.76 -12.58 -36.66
CA ILE A 286 -15.47 -12.14 -36.08
C ILE A 286 -15.56 -10.70 -35.56
N GLY A 287 -16.26 -9.82 -36.27
CA GLY A 287 -16.51 -8.45 -35.81
C GLY A 287 -17.35 -8.39 -34.52
N GLU A 288 -18.36 -9.25 -34.41
CA GLU A 288 -19.15 -9.41 -33.18
C GLU A 288 -18.28 -9.92 -32.02
N LEU A 289 -17.43 -10.92 -32.25
CA LEU A 289 -16.47 -11.40 -31.25
C LEU A 289 -15.55 -10.28 -30.77
N GLY A 290 -14.95 -9.51 -31.69
CA GLY A 290 -14.10 -8.36 -31.35
C GLY A 290 -14.85 -7.29 -30.54
N THR A 291 -16.13 -7.07 -30.85
CA THR A 291 -16.98 -6.14 -30.08
C THR A 291 -17.20 -6.64 -28.66
N ARG A 292 -17.54 -7.92 -28.48
CA ARG A 292 -17.73 -8.55 -27.16
C ARG A 292 -16.46 -8.52 -26.32
N VAL A 293 -15.30 -8.80 -26.93
CA VAL A 293 -14.00 -8.70 -26.27
C VAL A 293 -13.69 -7.26 -25.86
N THR A 294 -13.97 -6.28 -26.73
CA THR A 294 -13.78 -4.86 -26.39
C THR A 294 -14.67 -4.42 -25.22
N GLU A 295 -15.94 -4.86 -25.21
CA GLU A 295 -16.88 -4.65 -24.11
C GLU A 295 -16.35 -5.28 -22.80
N LEU A 296 -15.89 -6.53 -22.85
CA LEU A 296 -15.31 -7.24 -21.71
C LEU A 296 -14.08 -6.52 -21.14
N VAL A 297 -13.12 -6.17 -22.00
CA VAL A 297 -11.91 -5.43 -21.59
C VAL A 297 -12.28 -4.11 -20.91
N THR A 298 -13.24 -3.37 -21.48
CA THR A 298 -13.65 -2.06 -20.95
C THR A 298 -14.41 -2.18 -19.64
N ARG A 299 -15.29 -3.18 -19.51
CA ARG A 299 -16.15 -3.38 -18.35
C ARG A 299 -15.43 -4.00 -17.17
N ALA A 300 -14.55 -4.97 -17.42
CA ALA A 300 -13.95 -5.81 -16.36
C ALA A 300 -12.46 -5.52 -16.15
N ILE A 301 -11.65 -5.56 -17.22
CA ILE A 301 -10.19 -5.55 -17.09
C ILE A 301 -9.63 -4.14 -16.84
N ARG A 302 -10.12 -3.11 -17.54
CA ARG A 302 -9.63 -1.73 -17.34
C ARG A 302 -9.85 -1.20 -15.91
N PRO A 303 -11.05 -1.33 -15.31
CA PRO A 303 -11.26 -0.91 -13.93
C PRO A 303 -10.38 -1.69 -12.95
N LEU A 304 -10.17 -2.97 -13.22
CA LEU A 304 -9.29 -3.83 -12.43
C LEU A 304 -7.85 -3.31 -12.40
N THR A 305 -7.26 -3.02 -13.55
CA THR A 305 -5.92 -2.41 -13.65
C THR A 305 -5.83 -1.09 -12.88
N ALA A 306 -6.85 -0.24 -12.98
CA ALA A 306 -6.91 1.02 -12.26
C ALA A 306 -6.98 0.85 -10.73
N ALA A 307 -7.59 -0.24 -10.25
CA ALA A 307 -7.68 -0.57 -8.83
C ALA A 307 -6.39 -1.23 -8.28
N LEU A 308 -5.75 -2.08 -9.08
CA LEU A 308 -4.55 -2.82 -8.65
C LEU A 308 -3.30 -1.94 -8.55
N LYS A 309 -3.13 -0.93 -9.42
CA LYS A 309 -1.98 0.00 -9.37
C LYS A 309 -1.81 0.68 -7.99
N PRO A 310 -2.82 1.41 -7.45
CA PRO A 310 -2.69 2.05 -6.15
C PRO A 310 -2.56 1.04 -5.01
N LEU A 311 -3.14 -0.16 -5.13
CA LEU A 311 -2.94 -1.23 -4.15
C LEU A 311 -1.48 -1.66 -4.10
N LEU A 312 -0.88 -1.97 -5.25
CA LEU A 312 0.52 -2.37 -5.36
C LEU A 312 1.46 -1.30 -4.81
N ASP A 313 1.24 -0.03 -5.19
CA ASP A 313 2.04 1.10 -4.71
C ASP A 313 1.93 1.27 -3.18
N LYS A 314 0.70 1.18 -2.65
CA LYS A 314 0.45 1.29 -1.21
C LYS A 314 1.18 0.20 -0.43
N VAL A 315 1.03 -1.06 -0.86
CA VAL A 315 1.66 -2.21 -0.18
C VAL A 315 3.18 -2.15 -0.32
N GLY A 316 3.69 -1.78 -1.51
CA GLY A 316 5.12 -1.63 -1.77
C GLY A 316 5.78 -0.58 -0.86
N LYS A 317 5.20 0.63 -0.80
CA LYS A 317 5.69 1.70 0.09
C LYS A 317 5.68 1.27 1.55
N TRP A 318 4.61 0.61 1.99
CA TRP A 318 4.53 0.09 3.36
C TRP A 318 5.63 -0.94 3.64
N VAL A 319 5.89 -1.85 2.69
CA VAL A 319 6.94 -2.88 2.80
C VAL A 319 8.31 -2.24 2.94
N ASP A 320 8.62 -1.20 2.15
CA ASP A 320 9.91 -0.51 2.21
C ASP A 320 10.12 0.19 3.56
N VAL A 321 9.07 0.87 4.07
CA VAL A 321 9.09 1.49 5.40
C VAL A 321 9.28 0.44 6.49
N ALA A 322 8.59 -0.70 6.41
CA ALA A 322 8.73 -1.79 7.38
C ALA A 322 10.14 -2.40 7.37
N LYS A 323 10.73 -2.64 6.19
CA LYS A 323 12.13 -3.10 6.06
C LYS A 323 13.10 -2.11 6.70
N ALA A 324 12.95 -0.83 6.40
CA ALA A 324 13.82 0.21 6.95
C ALA A 324 13.77 0.22 8.49
N LYS A 325 12.57 0.10 9.08
CA LYS A 325 12.38 0.01 10.54
C LYS A 325 13.06 -1.23 11.15
N LEU A 326 12.95 -2.38 10.50
CA LEU A 326 13.53 -3.64 10.97
C LEU A 326 15.06 -3.67 10.81
N TRP A 327 15.60 -3.23 9.67
CA TRP A 327 17.06 -3.15 9.45
C TRP A 327 17.75 -2.15 10.35
N THR A 328 17.14 -0.99 10.58
CA THR A 328 17.69 0.00 11.51
C THR A 328 17.78 -0.58 12.93
N ARG A 329 16.90 -1.51 13.30
CA ARG A 329 16.97 -2.24 14.57
C ARG A 329 18.08 -3.30 14.55
N GLU A 330 18.19 -4.10 13.49
CA GLU A 330 19.21 -5.15 13.38
C GLU A 330 20.65 -4.57 13.39
N ALA A 331 20.89 -3.48 12.65
CA ALA A 331 22.18 -2.80 12.63
C ALA A 331 22.61 -2.25 14.01
N ARG A 332 21.64 -1.84 14.84
CA ARG A 332 21.93 -1.39 16.22
C ARG A 332 22.14 -2.56 17.19
N GLY A 333 21.56 -3.73 16.92
CA GLY A 333 21.82 -4.96 17.68
C GLY A 333 23.22 -5.54 17.46
N ALA A 334 23.88 -5.18 16.35
CA ALA A 334 25.21 -5.67 15.98
C ALA A 334 26.38 -4.87 16.56
N THR A 335 26.13 -3.76 17.27
CA THR A 335 27.19 -2.93 17.87
C THR A 335 27.16 -3.08 19.41
N PRO A 336 28.09 -3.80 20.05
CA PRO A 336 28.12 -3.89 21.51
C PRO A 336 28.72 -2.60 22.06
N GLY A 337 27.88 -1.58 22.25
CA GLY A 337 28.32 -0.26 22.69
C GLY A 337 27.23 0.48 23.46
N ARG A 338 27.19 0.25 24.78
CA ARG A 338 26.74 1.18 25.83
C ARG A 338 25.56 2.11 25.50
N GLY A 339 24.45 1.58 24.99
CA GLY A 339 23.16 2.27 25.00
C GLY A 339 22.47 2.02 26.34
N THR A 340 22.15 3.07 27.10
CA THR A 340 21.38 2.94 28.34
C THR A 340 19.97 2.44 28.02
N ALA A 341 19.40 1.65 28.93
CA ALA A 341 18.11 0.95 28.76
C ALA A 341 16.91 1.88 28.43
N ASP A 342 17.05 3.20 28.63
CA ASP A 342 16.07 4.23 28.29
C ASP A 342 15.82 4.42 26.78
N GLU A 343 16.72 3.95 25.91
CA GLU A 343 16.64 4.21 24.47
C GLU A 343 15.58 3.34 23.74
N TRP A 344 15.07 2.30 24.41
CA TRP A 344 14.39 1.17 23.76
C TRP A 344 12.86 1.11 23.98
N LEU A 345 12.30 2.03 24.78
CA LEU A 345 10.92 1.96 25.31
C LEU A 345 10.01 3.15 24.96
N SER A 346 10.37 3.98 23.97
CA SER A 346 9.68 5.27 23.82
C SER A 346 8.36 5.24 23.05
N GLY A 347 7.95 4.19 22.31
CA GLY A 347 6.62 4.17 21.68
C GLY A 347 6.29 5.34 20.73
N GLY A 348 7.30 6.07 20.24
CA GLY A 348 7.12 7.32 19.48
C GLY A 348 7.26 8.60 20.31
N ARG A 349 7.52 8.53 21.62
CA ARG A 349 7.73 9.68 22.52
C ARG A 349 9.00 10.45 22.24
N ARG A 350 10.04 9.77 21.74
CA ARG A 350 11.33 10.40 21.43
C ARG A 350 11.42 10.84 19.98
N ARG A 351 11.91 12.05 19.74
CA ARG A 351 12.07 12.63 18.39
C ARG A 351 12.76 11.66 17.41
N PRO A 352 12.27 11.53 16.15
CA PRO A 352 12.89 10.66 15.16
C PRO A 352 14.35 11.03 14.88
N ALA A 353 15.20 10.02 14.64
CA ALA A 353 16.63 10.22 14.42
C ALA A 353 16.98 10.84 13.06
N ASN A 354 16.17 10.55 12.03
CA ASN A 354 16.35 11.13 10.71
C ASN A 354 15.68 12.51 10.67
N MET A 355 16.48 13.57 10.72
CA MET A 355 15.98 14.95 10.65
C MET A 355 15.48 15.34 9.25
N LEU A 356 15.79 14.54 8.23
CA LEU A 356 15.31 14.77 6.86
C LEU A 356 13.97 14.09 6.57
N ASP A 357 13.41 13.33 7.53
CA ASP A 357 12.09 12.71 7.42
C ASP A 357 11.01 13.68 7.92
N ASP A 358 10.75 14.72 7.12
CA ASP A 358 9.84 15.80 7.45
C ASP A 358 8.43 15.33 7.90
N PRO A 359 7.81 14.32 7.27
CA PRO A 359 6.54 13.78 7.76
C PRO A 359 6.63 13.14 9.15
N ALA A 360 7.71 12.41 9.46
CA ALA A 360 7.89 11.78 10.77
C ALA A 360 8.20 12.82 11.86
N GLN A 361 8.99 13.84 11.53
CA GLN A 361 9.31 14.94 12.43
C GLN A 361 8.06 15.77 12.77
N THR A 362 7.27 16.13 11.75
CA THR A 362 6.01 16.89 11.90
C THR A 362 4.99 16.09 12.72
N LYS A 363 4.83 14.79 12.45
CA LYS A 363 3.90 13.95 13.21
C LYS A 363 4.28 13.85 14.69
N TRP A 364 5.58 13.73 14.98
CA TRP A 364 6.07 13.70 16.36
C TRP A 364 5.84 15.04 17.08
N ALA A 365 6.08 16.16 16.39
CA ALA A 365 5.83 17.50 16.94
C ALA A 365 4.34 17.72 17.26
N GLN A 366 3.44 17.26 16.38
CA GLN A 366 2.00 17.31 16.62
C GLN A 366 1.61 16.53 17.89
N ASP A 367 2.12 15.31 18.06
CA ASP A 367 1.85 14.48 19.24
C ASP A 367 2.36 15.15 20.53
N ALA A 368 3.52 15.82 20.46
CA ALA A 368 4.06 16.58 21.58
C ALA A 368 3.20 17.80 21.92
N TYR A 369 2.72 18.55 20.93
CA TYR A 369 1.85 19.72 21.14
C TYR A 369 0.50 19.31 21.75
N ASP A 370 -0.09 18.23 21.26
CA ASP A 370 -1.32 17.66 21.81
C ASP A 370 -1.13 17.23 23.28
N ASN A 371 0.06 16.73 23.64
CA ASN A 371 0.41 16.44 25.03
C ASN A 371 0.53 17.71 25.88
N PHE A 372 1.27 18.72 25.41
CA PHE A 372 1.50 19.96 26.15
C PHE A 372 0.18 20.68 26.44
N THR A 373 -0.73 20.77 25.47
CA THR A 373 -2.02 21.46 25.66
C THR A 373 -2.91 20.82 26.72
N GLN A 374 -2.74 19.52 27.01
CA GLN A 374 -3.53 18.79 28.00
C GLN A 374 -2.95 18.86 29.43
N ASP A 375 -1.66 19.18 29.58
CA ASP A 375 -0.99 19.16 30.88
C ASP A 375 -0.57 20.56 31.34
N PRO A 376 -1.22 21.15 32.37
CA PRO A 376 -0.90 22.51 32.83
C PRO A 376 0.35 22.59 33.72
N ARG A 377 0.94 21.46 34.12
CA ARG A 377 2.03 21.43 35.09
C ARG A 377 3.34 22.00 34.53
N ASP A 378 3.48 22.06 33.21
CA ASP A 378 4.63 22.63 32.52
C ASP A 378 4.80 24.12 32.83
N ILE A 379 3.70 24.86 33.01
CA ILE A 379 3.72 26.28 33.37
C ILE A 379 4.49 26.52 34.67
N SER A 380 4.09 25.83 35.75
CA SER A 380 4.74 25.93 37.05
C SER A 380 6.14 25.30 37.09
N ALA A 381 6.42 24.33 36.22
CA ALA A 381 7.75 23.75 36.10
C ALA A 381 8.73 24.72 35.41
N ILE A 382 8.38 25.24 34.24
CA ILE A 382 9.21 26.18 33.48
C ILE A 382 9.44 27.46 34.31
N SER A 383 8.40 28.01 34.95
CA SER A 383 8.55 29.19 35.81
C SER A 383 9.63 28.96 36.87
N ARG A 384 9.52 27.87 37.66
CA ARG A 384 10.52 27.49 38.66
C ARG A 384 11.92 27.25 38.08
N ASN A 385 12.01 26.56 36.94
CA ASN A 385 13.28 26.25 36.29
C ASN A 385 13.98 27.52 35.77
N THR A 386 13.24 28.61 35.60
CA THR A 386 13.78 29.91 35.16
C THR A 386 13.93 30.92 36.30
N ASP A 387 13.60 30.61 37.56
CA ASP A 387 13.56 31.59 38.67
C ASP A 387 14.88 32.35 38.88
N ASP A 388 16.02 31.73 38.58
CA ASP A 388 17.36 32.33 38.70
C ASP A 388 17.90 32.92 37.37
N LEU A 389 17.13 32.86 36.29
CA LEU A 389 17.54 33.32 34.97
C LEU A 389 17.51 34.85 34.89
N ALA A 390 18.67 35.48 34.72
CA ALA A 390 18.75 36.91 34.40
C ALA A 390 18.21 37.18 32.99
N ARG A 391 17.22 38.06 32.88
CA ARG A 391 16.54 38.38 31.62
C ARG A 391 17.04 39.68 31.01
N ALA A 392 16.89 39.84 29.69
CA ALA A 392 17.38 41.01 28.96
C ALA A 392 16.70 42.32 29.37
N ASN A 393 15.48 42.25 29.93
CA ASN A 393 14.73 43.40 30.45
C ASN A 393 15.14 43.79 31.90
N GLY A 394 16.13 43.11 32.49
CA GLY A 394 16.59 43.35 33.86
C GLY A 394 15.77 42.66 34.95
N ALA A 395 14.74 41.88 34.59
CA ALA A 395 14.04 41.00 35.51
C ALA A 395 14.79 39.68 35.73
N THR A 396 14.33 38.90 36.71
CA THR A 396 14.79 37.53 36.94
C THR A 396 13.62 36.58 36.78
N GLY A 397 13.79 35.56 35.94
CA GLY A 397 12.83 34.49 35.66
C GLY A 397 11.57 34.88 34.91
N PHE A 398 10.84 33.85 34.47
CA PHE A 398 9.54 33.98 33.83
C PHE A 398 8.44 33.62 34.81
N SER A 399 7.46 34.51 34.96
CA SER A 399 6.29 34.25 35.78
C SER A 399 5.39 33.18 35.14
N GLU A 400 4.63 32.45 35.97
CA GLU A 400 3.63 31.49 35.47
C GLU A 400 2.64 32.14 34.49
N ALA A 401 2.31 33.43 34.67
CA ALA A 401 1.44 34.16 33.77
C ALA A 401 2.08 34.40 32.39
N GLU A 402 3.38 34.70 32.34
CA GLU A 402 4.13 34.81 31.08
C GLU A 402 4.23 33.46 30.38
N ILE A 403 4.59 32.39 31.10
CA ILE A 403 4.69 31.04 30.53
C ILE A 403 3.33 30.54 30.02
N ALA A 404 2.25 30.76 30.78
CA ALA A 404 0.90 30.39 30.33
C ALA A 404 0.49 31.15 29.06
N ALA A 405 0.89 32.42 28.94
CA ALA A 405 0.62 33.23 27.77
C ALA A 405 1.42 32.76 26.55
N ILE A 406 2.71 32.44 26.71
CA ILE A 406 3.57 31.88 25.67
C ILE A 406 3.06 30.51 25.22
N LYS A 407 2.75 29.61 26.15
CA LYS A 407 2.22 28.28 25.86
C LYS A 407 0.95 28.37 25.00
N LYS A 408 0.03 29.26 25.38
CA LYS A 408 -1.20 29.48 24.61
C LYS A 408 -0.90 30.07 23.23
N HIS A 409 0.05 31.00 23.14
CA HIS A 409 0.46 31.62 21.89
C HIS A 409 0.99 30.58 20.88
N LEU A 410 1.88 29.70 21.33
CA LEU A 410 2.52 28.66 20.53
C LEU A 410 1.55 27.55 20.09
N PHE A 411 0.76 26.99 21.02
CA PHE A 411 0.10 25.70 20.79
C PHE A 411 -1.41 25.78 20.56
N ASP A 412 -2.06 26.90 20.89
CA ASP A 412 -3.52 26.97 20.89
C ASP A 412 -4.12 28.21 20.22
N THR A 413 -3.37 29.30 20.06
CA THR A 413 -3.89 30.53 19.47
C THR A 413 -3.85 30.46 17.94
N GLU A 414 -4.95 30.85 17.29
CA GLU A 414 -4.96 31.09 15.85
C GLU A 414 -4.43 32.48 15.53
N HIS A 415 -3.56 32.57 14.53
CA HIS A 415 -2.90 33.80 14.13
C HIS A 415 -3.23 34.15 12.67
N PRO A 416 -3.30 35.45 12.33
CA PRO A 416 -3.32 35.89 10.94
C PRO A 416 -1.93 35.67 10.31
N ILE A 417 -1.83 34.67 9.44
CA ILE A 417 -0.59 34.24 8.77
C ILE A 417 -0.71 34.55 7.27
N LEU A 418 0.26 35.29 6.72
CA LEU A 418 0.40 35.45 5.27
C LEU A 418 0.82 34.11 4.62
N ASP A 419 -0.03 33.57 3.77
CA ASP A 419 0.27 32.41 2.94
C ASP A 419 1.14 32.84 1.76
N TYR A 420 2.35 32.28 1.65
CA TYR A 420 3.32 32.66 0.63
C TYR A 420 2.97 32.17 -0.78
N GLU A 421 2.14 31.13 -0.91
CA GLU A 421 1.75 30.57 -2.21
C GLU A 421 0.60 31.39 -2.83
N THR A 422 -0.34 31.82 -1.99
CA THR A 422 -1.55 32.54 -2.42
C THR A 422 -1.47 34.05 -2.22
N GLY A 423 -0.54 34.53 -1.38
CA GLY A 423 -0.42 35.94 -0.98
C GLY A 423 -1.56 36.43 -0.09
N GLN A 424 -2.41 35.54 0.44
CA GLN A 424 -3.55 35.88 1.28
C GLN A 424 -3.22 35.71 2.76
N VAL A 425 -3.84 36.53 3.61
CA VAL A 425 -3.77 36.33 5.06
C VAL A 425 -4.85 35.35 5.49
N VAL A 426 -4.44 34.22 6.05
CA VAL A 426 -5.32 33.17 6.58
C VAL A 426 -5.19 33.10 8.09
N VAL A 427 -6.31 32.90 8.79
CA VAL A 427 -6.30 32.72 10.25
C VAL A 427 -6.22 31.23 10.54
N ARG A 428 -5.11 30.78 11.14
CA ARG A 428 -4.87 29.36 11.47
C ARG A 428 -3.89 29.23 12.65
N LYS A 429 -3.85 28.05 13.29
CA LYS A 429 -2.80 27.69 14.25
C LYS A 429 -1.46 27.50 13.53
N PHE A 430 -0.37 27.60 14.28
CA PHE A 430 0.96 27.27 13.76
C PHE A 430 1.06 25.80 13.38
N ASP A 431 1.85 25.53 12.34
CA ASP A 431 2.24 24.17 12.00
C ASP A 431 3.18 23.63 13.09
N PRO A 432 3.03 22.36 13.53
CA PRO A 432 3.87 21.81 14.58
C PRO A 432 5.35 21.80 14.19
N ASP A 433 6.17 22.44 15.02
CA ASP A 433 7.62 22.53 14.83
C ASP A 433 8.36 21.61 15.84
N PRO A 434 9.18 20.66 15.35
CA PRO A 434 9.85 19.69 16.20
C PRO A 434 10.99 20.29 17.02
N GLU A 435 11.60 21.39 16.60
CA GLU A 435 12.61 22.11 17.37
C GLU A 435 11.99 22.90 18.53
N ILE A 436 10.82 23.52 18.32
CA ILE A 436 10.04 24.14 19.40
C ILE A 436 9.58 23.08 20.41
N ALA A 437 9.14 21.91 19.94
CA ALA A 437 8.75 20.81 20.83
C ALA A 437 9.91 20.34 21.71
N ASP A 438 11.09 20.11 21.13
CA ASP A 438 12.32 19.77 21.85
C ASP A 438 12.70 20.83 22.89
N ALA A 439 12.62 22.12 22.53
CA ALA A 439 12.91 23.23 23.44
C ALA A 439 11.94 23.27 24.62
N TRP A 440 10.64 23.09 24.37
CA TRP A 440 9.62 23.06 25.42
C TRP A 440 9.85 21.92 26.43
N ILE A 441 10.27 20.74 25.95
CA ILE A 441 10.58 19.58 26.80
C ILE A 441 11.79 19.86 27.69
N ARG A 442 12.84 20.50 27.17
CA ARG A 442 14.02 20.89 27.96
C ARG A 442 13.69 21.95 29.00
N LEU A 443 12.90 22.96 28.62
CA LEU A 443 12.44 24.03 29.52
C LEU A 443 11.66 23.46 30.71
N ARG A 444 10.69 22.58 30.48
CA ARG A 444 9.88 22.02 31.58
C ARG A 444 10.66 21.02 32.45
N SER A 445 11.66 20.34 31.88
CA SER A 445 12.48 19.34 32.59
C SER A 445 13.67 19.93 33.35
N GLY A 446 13.89 21.25 33.28
CA GLY A 446 15.00 21.93 33.94
C GLY A 446 16.36 21.74 33.24
N ASN A 447 16.35 21.25 32.00
CA ASN A 447 17.55 20.99 31.19
C ASN A 447 17.65 21.96 30.00
N ALA A 448 17.07 23.16 30.15
CA ALA A 448 17.04 24.20 29.13
C ALA A 448 18.45 24.58 28.66
N LEU A 449 18.61 24.70 27.35
CA LEU A 449 19.77 25.32 26.74
C LEU A 449 19.62 26.84 26.75
N PRO A 450 20.72 27.62 26.66
CA PRO A 450 20.65 29.08 26.54
C PRO A 450 19.71 29.54 25.43
N GLU A 451 19.68 28.80 24.33
CA GLU A 451 18.85 29.09 23.16
C GLU A 451 17.36 28.82 23.44
N ASP A 452 17.01 27.86 24.29
CA ASP A 452 15.61 27.62 24.68
C ASP A 452 15.06 28.80 25.52
N HIS A 453 15.90 29.52 26.26
CA HIS A 453 15.49 30.75 26.93
C HIS A 453 15.26 31.91 25.95
N VAL A 454 16.04 31.95 24.85
CA VAL A 454 15.82 32.93 23.77
C VAL A 454 14.48 32.69 23.10
N LEU A 455 14.04 31.43 22.95
CA LEU A 455 12.68 31.11 22.49
C LEU A 455 11.64 31.81 23.36
N LEU A 456 11.70 31.68 24.69
CA LEU A 456 10.70 32.31 25.58
C LEU A 456 10.66 33.85 25.45
N GLU A 457 11.81 34.52 25.32
CA GLU A 457 11.82 35.97 25.08
C GLU A 457 11.30 36.33 23.68
N HIS A 458 11.59 35.50 22.67
CA HIS A 458 11.10 35.64 21.32
C HIS A 458 9.58 35.59 21.28
N GLU A 459 8.99 34.50 21.78
CA GLU A 459 7.53 34.30 21.81
C GLU A 459 6.80 35.38 22.61
N LEU A 460 7.41 35.84 23.72
CA LEU A 460 6.84 36.91 24.51
C LEU A 460 6.89 38.26 23.77
N ALA A 461 7.96 38.54 23.04
CA ALA A 461 8.08 39.74 22.21
C ALA A 461 7.06 39.74 21.06
N GLU A 462 6.88 38.61 20.38
CA GLU A 462 5.85 38.44 19.34
C GLU A 462 4.46 38.68 19.89
N LEU A 463 4.12 38.01 21.00
CA LEU A 463 2.82 38.13 21.63
C LEU A 463 2.52 39.57 22.07
N ASN A 464 3.51 40.28 22.62
CA ASN A 464 3.37 41.67 23.01
C ASN A 464 3.19 42.60 21.81
N TYR A 465 3.89 42.34 20.70
CA TYR A 465 3.72 43.08 19.46
C TYR A 465 2.32 42.91 18.89
N LEU A 466 1.80 41.67 18.82
CA LEU A 466 0.44 41.39 18.34
C LEU A 466 -0.64 42.05 19.22
N ARG A 467 -0.43 42.10 20.54
CA ARG A 467 -1.33 42.80 21.48
C ARG A 467 -1.32 44.31 21.26
N ALA A 468 -0.15 44.89 20.98
CA ALA A 468 -0.01 46.32 20.74
C ALA A 468 -0.49 46.76 19.35
N ASN A 469 -0.52 45.83 18.38
CA ASN A 469 -0.87 46.09 16.98
C ASN A 469 -1.99 45.15 16.50
N PRO A 470 -3.26 45.40 16.87
CA PRO A 470 -4.36 44.57 16.42
C PRO A 470 -4.45 44.52 14.88
N GLY A 471 -4.44 43.32 14.32
CA GLY A 471 -4.48 43.09 12.87
C GLY A 471 -3.11 42.96 12.20
N ALA A 472 -2.00 43.12 12.93
CA ALA A 472 -0.68 42.74 12.44
C ALA A 472 -0.63 41.23 12.14
N THR A 473 0.14 40.86 11.13
CA THR A 473 0.37 39.44 10.81
C THR A 473 1.37 38.82 11.78
N TYR A 474 1.33 37.49 11.91
CA TYR A 474 2.39 36.75 12.58
C TYR A 474 3.78 37.13 12.03
N GLN A 475 3.94 37.23 10.71
CA GLN A 475 5.21 37.59 10.09
C GLN A 475 5.74 38.97 10.53
N ASP A 476 4.85 39.94 10.76
CA ASP A 476 5.25 41.24 11.29
C ASP A 476 5.76 41.15 12.73
N ALA A 477 5.07 40.36 13.57
CA ALA A 477 5.48 40.08 14.93
C ALA A 477 6.82 39.33 14.99
N HIS A 478 6.97 38.29 14.18
CA HIS A 478 8.18 37.47 14.08
C HIS A 478 9.39 38.27 13.62
N ARG A 479 9.20 39.18 12.64
CA ARG A 479 10.26 40.10 12.20
C ARG A 479 10.75 40.98 13.35
N VAL A 480 9.84 41.55 14.14
CA VAL A 480 10.19 42.42 15.27
C VAL A 480 10.84 41.64 16.40
N ALA A 481 10.34 40.44 16.72
CA ALA A 481 10.95 39.58 17.73
C ALA A 481 12.38 39.18 17.33
N ASN A 482 12.62 38.89 16.04
CA ASN A 482 13.96 38.59 15.52
C ASN A 482 14.97 39.75 15.62
N GLU A 483 14.53 41.00 15.74
CA GLU A 483 15.46 42.13 15.93
C GLU A 483 16.16 42.08 17.30
N SER A 484 15.48 41.52 18.32
CA SER A 484 15.98 41.49 19.71
C SER A 484 16.33 40.09 20.19
N PHE A 485 15.60 39.07 19.74
CA PHE A 485 15.69 37.69 20.21
C PHE A 485 15.59 36.73 19.03
N ASN A 486 16.60 36.71 18.15
CA ASN A 486 16.59 35.85 16.97
C ASN A 486 16.83 34.37 17.34
N TRP A 487 15.76 33.65 17.69
CA TRP A 487 15.85 32.23 18.02
C TRP A 487 16.11 31.36 16.80
N GLN A 488 15.58 31.73 15.61
CA GLN A 488 15.72 30.95 14.38
C GLN A 488 17.18 30.70 13.96
N THR A 489 18.08 31.63 14.29
CA THR A 489 19.53 31.48 14.02
C THR A 489 20.29 30.69 15.09
N GLN A 490 19.63 30.38 16.21
CA GLN A 490 20.21 29.75 17.41
C GLN A 490 19.64 28.36 17.66
N VAL A 491 18.82 27.82 16.75
CA VAL A 491 18.16 26.53 16.94
C VAL A 491 19.19 25.41 17.15
N PRO A 492 19.17 24.71 18.30
CA PRO A 492 20.10 23.62 18.55
C PRO A 492 19.74 22.41 17.69
N LEU A 493 20.45 22.24 16.58
CA LEU A 493 20.29 21.09 15.69
C LEU A 493 20.77 19.80 16.37
N ASN A 494 20.07 18.70 16.10
CA ASN A 494 20.38 17.34 16.58
C ASN A 494 20.05 17.00 18.05
N LYS A 495 19.03 17.62 18.63
CA LYS A 495 18.44 17.14 19.90
C LYS A 495 17.29 16.17 19.64
N ARG A 496 17.04 15.27 20.59
CA ARG A 496 16.06 14.19 20.46
C ARG A 496 15.39 13.93 21.80
N GLU A 497 14.59 14.88 22.25
CA GLU A 497 13.92 14.78 23.53
C GLU A 497 12.77 13.78 23.49
N ASP A 498 12.38 13.32 24.67
CA ASP A 498 11.22 12.45 24.89
C ASP A 498 10.16 13.24 25.64
N PHE A 499 9.01 13.47 25.00
CA PHE A 499 7.96 14.36 25.52
C PHE A 499 7.07 13.74 26.61
N GLU A 500 7.32 12.50 27.05
CA GLU A 500 6.64 11.93 28.23
C GLU A 500 7.58 11.67 29.40
N SER A 501 8.90 11.63 29.17
CA SER A 501 9.91 11.58 30.23
C SER A 501 10.28 12.99 30.72
N GLY A 502 10.63 13.12 32.02
CA GLY A 502 11.12 14.37 32.60
C GLY A 502 10.01 15.24 33.22
N TRP A 503 9.80 15.02 34.52
CA TRP A 503 9.28 16.00 35.47
C TRP A 503 10.36 16.26 36.51
#